data_AF-A0A7V4SRW3-F1
#
_entry.id   AF-A0A7V4SRW3-F1
#
_cell.length_a   1.000
_cell.length_b   1.000
_cell.length_c   1.000
_cell.angle_alpha   90.00
_cell.angle_beta   90.00
_cell.angle_gamma   90.00
#
_symmetry.space_group_name_H-M   'P 1'
#
loop_
_entity.id
_entity.type
_entity.pdbx_description
1 polymer ?
#
loop_
_entity_poly.entity_id
_entity_poly.type
_entity_poly.pdbx_seq_one_letter_code
_entity_poly.pdbx_strand_id
1 'polypeptide(L)'
;MQFILERDMGEGLWRLGQGIAVSEDTLAVDVIAQVGSGGEHSFLDSEHTLHHYRETWFPRFLYRGEYEDDDVEHHRDKAMLDAANAHYKDAISRYAPPAIDSGKLRDVLKIVERARQALLG
;
A
#
# COMPACT_ATOMS: atom_id res chain seq x y z
N MET A 1 -1.48 7.26 13.02
CA MET A 1 -0.40 6.27 13.06
C MET A 1 -0.85 4.91 12.58
N GLN A 2 -1.60 4.19 13.40
CA GLN A 2 -2.20 2.90 13.05
C GLN A 2 -2.88 2.92 11.67
N PHE A 3 -3.71 3.93 11.37
CA PHE A 3 -4.37 4.09 10.07
C PHE A 3 -3.42 4.11 8.85
N ILE A 4 -2.21 4.65 8.98
CA ILE A 4 -1.23 4.68 7.88
C ILE A 4 -0.71 3.28 7.59
N LEU A 5 -0.43 2.51 8.64
CA LEU A 5 0.02 1.12 8.51
C LEU A 5 -1.11 0.23 7.99
N GLU A 6 -2.33 0.40 8.49
CA GLU A 6 -3.52 -0.30 7.98
C GLU A 6 -3.78 0.00 6.50
N ARG A 7 -3.59 1.25 6.07
CA ARG A 7 -3.71 1.64 4.66
C ARG A 7 -2.62 1.00 3.79
N ASP A 8 -1.37 0.92 4.27
CA ASP A 8 -0.27 0.22 3.58
C ASP A 8 -0.56 -1.28 3.43
N MET A 9 -1.01 -1.94 4.49
CA MET A 9 -1.44 -3.35 4.45
C MET A 9 -2.67 -3.56 3.57
N GLY A 10 -3.62 -2.62 3.60
CA GLY A 10 -4.81 -2.62 2.77
C GLY A 10 -4.51 -2.56 1.28
N GLU A 11 -3.39 -1.94 0.88
CA GLU A 11 -2.92 -1.95 -0.52
C GLU A 11 -2.56 -3.37 -0.98
N GLY A 12 -1.94 -4.17 -0.12
CA GLY A 12 -1.68 -5.59 -0.40
C GLY A 12 -2.96 -6.40 -0.59
N LEU A 13 -3.95 -6.19 0.28
CA LEU A 13 -5.27 -6.82 0.15
C LEU A 13 -6.01 -6.38 -1.11
N TRP A 14 -5.97 -5.08 -1.42
CA TRP A 14 -6.55 -4.53 -2.64
C TRP A 14 -5.93 -5.17 -3.88
N ARG A 15 -4.60 -5.32 -3.89
CA ARG A 15 -3.86 -5.95 -4.98
C ARG A 15 -4.22 -7.43 -5.13
N LEU A 16 -4.30 -8.17 -4.02
CA LEU A 16 -4.79 -9.55 -4.02
C LEU A 16 -6.20 -9.65 -4.61
N GLY A 17 -7.07 -8.70 -4.28
CA GLY A 17 -8.45 -8.61 -4.78
C GLY A 17 -8.57 -8.29 -6.27
N GLN A 18 -7.51 -7.84 -6.95
CA GLN A 18 -7.53 -7.62 -8.41
C GLN A 18 -7.53 -8.92 -9.22
N GLY A 19 -7.31 -10.07 -8.56
CA GLY A 19 -7.17 -11.36 -9.22
C GLY A 19 -5.80 -11.55 -9.86
N ILE A 20 -5.66 -12.65 -10.60
CA ILE A 20 -4.41 -13.03 -11.27
C ILE A 20 -4.67 -13.00 -12.78
N ALA A 21 -3.90 -12.18 -13.52
CA ALA A 21 -3.96 -12.19 -14.97
C ALA A 21 -3.40 -13.52 -15.49
N VAL A 22 -4.10 -14.15 -16.44
CA VAL A 22 -3.68 -15.41 -17.05
C VAL A 22 -3.37 -15.16 -18.52
N SER A 23 -2.10 -15.16 -18.88
CA SER A 23 -1.56 -15.03 -20.23
C SER A 23 -0.32 -15.93 -20.36
N GLU A 24 0.20 -16.09 -21.58
CA GLU A 24 1.46 -16.82 -21.81
C GLU A 24 2.60 -16.25 -20.95
N ASP A 25 2.68 -14.92 -20.90
CA ASP A 25 3.67 -14.18 -20.11
C ASP A 25 3.52 -14.41 -18.60
N THR A 26 2.31 -14.34 -18.03
CA THR A 26 2.11 -14.54 -16.58
C THR A 26 2.14 -16.00 -16.14
N LEU A 27 1.96 -16.95 -17.08
CA LEU A 27 2.18 -18.37 -16.84
C LEU A 27 3.68 -18.72 -16.80
N ALA A 28 4.52 -17.96 -17.52
CA ALA A 28 5.98 -18.06 -17.51
C ALA A 28 6.52 -19.49 -17.76
N VAL A 29 5.83 -20.29 -18.59
CA VAL A 29 6.15 -21.71 -18.80
C VAL A 29 7.55 -21.89 -19.38
N ASP A 30 7.96 -21.03 -20.31
CA ASP A 30 9.29 -21.07 -20.92
C ASP A 30 10.39 -20.75 -19.90
N VAL A 31 10.15 -19.80 -18.99
CA VAL A 31 11.08 -19.45 -17.91
C VAL A 31 11.20 -20.61 -16.93
N ILE A 32 10.08 -21.26 -16.57
CA ILE A 32 10.09 -22.46 -15.71
C ILE A 32 10.90 -23.58 -16.37
N ALA A 33 10.73 -23.80 -17.68
CA ALA A 33 11.50 -24.80 -18.42
C ALA A 33 13.00 -24.46 -18.48
N GLN A 34 13.34 -23.18 -18.66
CA GLN A 34 14.72 -22.69 -18.70
C GLN A 34 15.44 -22.87 -17.35
N VAL A 35 14.77 -22.56 -16.23
CA VAL A 35 15.34 -22.71 -14.88
C VAL A 35 15.38 -24.18 -14.44
N GLY A 36 14.41 -24.99 -14.87
CA GLY A 36 14.37 -26.42 -14.61
C GLY A 36 14.30 -26.76 -13.11
N SER A 37 15.04 -27.78 -12.67
CA SER A 37 15.07 -28.24 -11.27
C SER A 37 15.88 -27.34 -10.33
N GLY A 38 16.38 -26.20 -10.81
CA GLY A 38 17.37 -25.38 -10.12
C GLY A 38 18.77 -25.98 -10.22
N GLY A 39 19.78 -25.11 -10.29
CA GLY A 39 21.18 -25.48 -10.45
C GLY A 39 22.00 -24.34 -11.07
N GLU A 40 22.23 -24.43 -12.37
CA GLU A 40 23.02 -23.44 -13.14
C GLU A 40 22.27 -22.12 -13.38
N HIS A 41 20.93 -22.16 -13.39
CA HIS A 41 20.07 -21.00 -13.63
C HIS A 41 19.12 -20.78 -12.45
N SER A 42 18.76 -19.51 -12.22
CA SER A 42 17.83 -19.09 -11.18
C SER A 42 16.65 -18.34 -11.80
N PHE A 43 15.60 -18.11 -11.02
CA PHE A 43 14.57 -17.15 -11.42
C PHE A 43 15.08 -15.72 -11.22
N LEU A 44 15.95 -15.50 -10.23
CA LEU A 44 16.42 -14.16 -9.84
C LEU A 44 17.27 -13.47 -10.91
N ASP A 45 17.92 -14.22 -11.79
CA ASP A 45 18.72 -13.73 -12.92
C ASP A 45 17.96 -13.74 -14.25
N SER A 46 16.67 -14.11 -14.27
CA SER A 46 15.86 -14.10 -15.48
C SER A 46 15.39 -12.70 -15.88
N GLU A 47 15.32 -12.42 -17.19
CA GLU A 47 14.73 -11.19 -17.73
C GLU A 47 13.26 -11.03 -17.34
N HIS A 48 12.52 -12.15 -17.25
CA HIS A 48 11.13 -12.17 -16.81
C HIS A 48 10.98 -11.64 -15.39
N THR A 49 11.84 -12.07 -14.46
CA THR A 49 11.84 -11.51 -13.10
C THR A 49 12.22 -10.03 -13.11
N LEU A 50 13.19 -9.60 -13.92
CA LEU A 50 13.53 -8.18 -14.06
C LEU A 50 12.35 -7.33 -14.56
N HIS A 51 11.50 -7.88 -15.43
CA HIS A 51 10.30 -7.21 -15.93
C HIS A 51 9.22 -7.09 -14.84
N HIS A 52 8.95 -8.18 -14.11
CA HIS A 52 7.78 -8.28 -13.23
C HIS A 52 8.03 -8.04 -11.73
N TYR A 53 9.28 -7.97 -11.25
CA TYR A 53 9.53 -7.97 -9.79
C TYR A 53 8.88 -6.80 -9.03
N ARG A 54 8.68 -5.66 -9.70
CA ARG A 54 8.02 -4.47 -9.11
C ARG A 54 6.51 -4.55 -9.09
N GLU A 55 5.94 -5.57 -9.73
CA GLU A 55 4.50 -5.78 -9.71
C GLU A 55 4.08 -6.27 -8.33
N THR A 56 4.81 -7.14 -7.65
CA THR A 56 4.36 -7.60 -6.33
C THR A 56 4.23 -6.45 -5.33
N TRP A 57 3.20 -6.47 -4.47
CA TRP A 57 3.10 -5.52 -3.37
C TRP A 57 4.21 -5.78 -2.34
N PHE A 58 4.95 -4.73 -2.01
CA PHE A 58 5.90 -4.71 -0.91
C PHE A 58 5.48 -3.63 0.08
N PRO A 59 5.35 -3.96 1.38
CA PRO A 59 4.95 -2.98 2.37
C PRO A 59 5.98 -1.86 2.46
N ARG A 60 5.50 -0.64 2.62
CA ARG A 60 6.36 0.54 2.69
C ARG A 60 7.05 0.69 4.04
N PHE A 61 6.38 0.31 5.12
CA PHE A 61 6.85 0.61 6.48
C PHE A 61 7.34 -0.62 7.25
N LEU A 62 6.92 -1.81 6.85
CA LEU A 62 7.29 -3.06 7.53
C LEU A 62 8.67 -3.52 7.06
N TYR A 63 9.56 -3.79 8.01
CA TYR A 63 10.78 -4.51 7.74
C TYR A 63 10.45 -5.99 7.45
N ARG A 64 11.00 -6.55 6.37
CA ARG A 64 10.78 -7.94 5.93
C ARG A 64 12.07 -8.76 5.87
N GLY A 65 13.14 -8.29 6.50
CA GLY A 65 14.38 -9.05 6.62
C GLY A 65 14.30 -10.09 7.73
N GLU A 66 15.44 -10.70 8.01
CA GLU A 66 15.57 -11.71 9.06
C GLU A 66 15.46 -11.11 10.46
N TYR A 67 14.96 -11.93 11.38
CA TYR A 67 15.00 -11.65 12.81
C TYR A 67 16.46 -11.66 13.27
N GLU A 68 16.82 -10.68 14.10
CA GLU A 68 18.14 -10.62 14.72
C GLU A 68 18.05 -10.92 16.23
N ASP A 69 17.69 -9.92 17.02
CA ASP A 69 17.48 -10.03 18.46
C ASP A 69 16.38 -9.08 18.93
N ASP A 70 15.89 -9.27 20.15
CA ASP A 70 14.77 -8.52 20.70
C ASP A 70 15.01 -7.00 20.73
N ASP A 71 16.24 -6.57 21.01
CA ASP A 71 16.59 -5.15 21.06
C ASP A 71 16.54 -4.55 19.65
N VAL A 72 17.11 -5.23 18.66
CA VAL A 72 17.06 -4.81 17.25
C VAL A 72 15.62 -4.77 16.75
N GLU A 73 14.81 -5.79 17.02
CA GLU A 73 13.41 -5.81 16.60
C GLU A 73 12.60 -4.69 17.26
N HIS A 74 12.81 -4.40 18.54
CA HIS A 74 12.12 -3.28 19.21
C HIS A 74 12.48 -1.93 18.58
N HIS A 75 13.74 -1.74 18.18
CA HIS A 75 14.16 -0.54 17.45
C HIS A 75 13.52 -0.47 16.07
N ARG A 76 13.35 -1.59 15.36
CA ARG A 76 12.66 -1.65 14.07
C ARG A 76 11.18 -1.31 14.18
N ASP A 77 10.50 -1.82 15.20
CA ASP A 77 9.11 -1.46 15.50
C ASP A 77 8.96 0.04 15.75
N LYS A 78 9.84 0.61 16.57
CA LYS A 78 9.87 2.05 16.80
C LYS A 78 10.14 2.82 15.51
N ALA A 79 11.09 2.39 14.70
CA ALA A 79 11.42 3.03 13.42
C ALA A 79 10.25 3.00 12.43
N MET A 80 9.52 1.88 12.35
CA MET A 80 8.28 1.76 11.57
C MET A 80 7.25 2.80 12.01
N LEU A 81 6.99 2.90 13.34
CA LEU A 81 6.04 3.87 13.89
C LEU A 81 6.49 5.31 13.64
N ASP A 82 7.78 5.62 13.79
CA ASP A 82 8.30 6.95 13.52
C ASP A 82 8.15 7.32 12.02
N ALA A 83 8.46 6.38 11.12
CA ALA A 83 8.35 6.57 9.68
C ALA A 83 6.89 6.80 9.23
N ALA A 84 5.94 6.02 9.73
CA ALA A 84 4.52 6.24 9.45
C ALA A 84 4.02 7.61 9.97
N ASN A 85 4.67 8.17 11.01
CA ASN A 85 4.28 9.44 11.64
C ASN A 85 4.79 10.61 10.83
N ALA A 86 6.03 10.50 10.38
CA ALA A 86 6.59 11.41 9.41
C ALA A 86 5.71 11.44 8.14
N HIS A 87 5.31 10.27 7.63
CA HIS A 87 4.43 10.19 6.47
C HIS A 87 3.06 10.83 6.70
N TYR A 88 2.42 10.57 7.85
CA TYR A 88 1.14 11.18 8.21
C TYR A 88 1.22 12.72 8.25
N LYS A 89 2.26 13.25 8.92
CA LYS A 89 2.47 14.70 9.05
C LYS A 89 2.72 15.35 7.68
N ASP A 90 3.52 14.71 6.84
CA ASP A 90 3.78 15.15 5.47
C ASP A 90 2.53 15.10 4.58
N ALA A 91 1.70 14.04 4.71
CA ALA A 91 0.46 13.94 3.95
C ALA A 91 -0.52 15.07 4.30
N ILE A 92 -0.64 15.42 5.59
CA ILE A 92 -1.47 16.54 6.03
C ILE A 92 -0.90 17.88 5.57
N SER A 93 0.41 18.09 5.68
CA SER A 93 1.02 19.38 5.32
C SER A 93 0.88 19.71 3.83
N ARG A 94 0.80 18.68 2.97
CA ARG A 94 0.63 18.81 1.52
C ARG A 94 -0.81 18.68 1.05
N TYR A 95 -1.76 18.36 1.92
CA TYR A 95 -3.14 18.14 1.54
C TYR A 95 -3.82 19.45 1.08
N ALA A 96 -4.33 19.43 -0.15
CA ALA A 96 -5.23 20.44 -0.68
C ALA A 96 -6.60 19.79 -0.94
N PRO A 97 -7.71 20.33 -0.39
CA PRO A 97 -9.04 19.83 -0.70
C PRO A 97 -9.30 19.83 -2.22
N PRO A 98 -9.97 18.80 -2.76
CA PRO A 98 -10.34 18.79 -4.17
C PRO A 98 -11.26 19.98 -4.49
N ALA A 99 -11.22 20.46 -5.74
CA ALA A 99 -12.12 21.52 -6.19
C ALA A 99 -13.58 21.06 -6.07
N ILE A 100 -14.38 21.79 -5.30
CA ILE A 100 -15.81 21.51 -5.11
C ILE A 100 -16.60 22.70 -5.65
N ASP A 101 -17.69 22.40 -6.37
CA ASP A 101 -18.63 23.42 -6.81
C ASP A 101 -19.22 24.18 -5.61
N SER A 102 -19.07 25.51 -5.63
CA SER A 102 -19.51 26.37 -4.53
C SER A 102 -21.02 26.34 -4.29
N GLY A 103 -21.82 26.07 -5.33
CA GLY A 103 -23.27 25.89 -5.22
C GLY A 103 -23.60 24.63 -4.41
N LYS A 104 -23.02 23.49 -4.79
CA LYS A 104 -23.17 22.22 -4.06
C LYS A 104 -22.73 22.33 -2.61
N LEU A 105 -21.58 22.96 -2.34
CA LEU A 105 -21.10 23.14 -0.96
C LEU A 105 -22.10 23.95 -0.12
N ARG A 106 -22.64 25.03 -0.69
CA ARG A 106 -23.63 25.88 -0.02
C ARG A 106 -24.90 25.13 0.30
N ASP A 107 -25.39 24.30 -0.63
CA ASP A 107 -26.62 23.55 -0.41
C ASP A 107 -26.44 22.43 0.62
N VAL A 108 -25.29 21.75 0.64
CA VAL A 108 -24.93 20.81 1.72
C VAL A 108 -24.93 21.51 3.09
N LEU A 109 -24.31 22.70 3.19
CA LEU A 109 -24.25 23.45 4.45
C LEU A 109 -25.66 23.87 4.93
N LYS A 110 -26.57 24.25 4.03
CA LYS A 110 -27.98 24.55 4.40
C LYS A 110 -28.69 23.33 4.98
N ILE A 111 -28.45 22.14 4.43
CA ILE A 111 -29.04 20.88 4.93
C ILE A 111 -28.53 20.62 6.35
N VAL A 112 -27.22 20.74 6.57
CA VAL A 112 -26.59 20.55 7.89
C VAL A 112 -27.17 21.52 8.92
N GLU A 113 -27.31 22.81 8.58
CA GLU A 113 -27.86 23.80 9.51
C GLU A 113 -29.33 23.51 9.86
N ARG A 114 -30.16 23.18 8.87
CA ARG A 114 -31.55 22.78 9.12
C ARG A 114 -31.64 21.56 10.05
N ALA A 115 -30.78 20.56 9.85
CA ALA A 115 -30.72 19.37 10.70
C ALA A 115 -30.27 19.72 12.13
N ARG A 116 -29.27 20.60 12.28
CA ARG A 116 -28.80 21.06 13.59
C ARG A 116 -29.93 21.73 14.39
N GLN A 117 -30.69 22.63 13.75
CA GLN A 117 -31.82 23.31 14.41
C GLN A 117 -32.93 22.33 14.82
N ALA A 118 -33.22 21.32 14.00
CA ALA A 118 -34.26 20.33 14.30
C ALA A 118 -33.87 19.30 15.37
N LEU A 119 -32.57 19.10 15.64
CA LEU A 119 -32.07 18.10 16.60
C LEU A 119 -31.64 18.71 17.95
N LEU A 120 -31.33 20.00 17.98
CA LEU A 120 -30.89 20.72 19.18
C LEU A 120 -31.95 21.69 19.74
N GLY A 121 -33.05 21.90 19.02
CA GLY A 121 -34.25 22.60 19.49
C GLY A 121 -35.32 21.62 19.93
#